data_AF-A0A1Z9LQT3-F1
#
_entry.id   AF-A0A1Z9LQT3-F1
#
_cell.length_a   1.000
_cell.length_b   1.000
_cell.length_c   1.000
_cell.angle_alpha   90.00
_cell.angle_beta   90.00
_cell.angle_gamma   90.00
#
_symmetry.space_group_name_H-M   'P 1'
#
loop_
_entity.id
_entity.type
_entity.pdbx_description
1 polymer ?
#
loop_
_entity_poly.entity_id
_entity_poly.type
_entity_poly.pdbx_seq_one_letter_code
_entity_poly.pdbx_strand_id
1 'polypeptide(L)'
;MISGEIIKTIEKLTIDASRVNRYLSYPRKVPIWKLTFSLPEECVLFRDENNSDIAIEIENMRGFAIVPALSEKESLRRLKGLIPLIELEDKILRL
;
A
#
# COMPACT_ATOMS: atom_id res chain seq x y z
N MET A 1 3.09 14.35 13.03
CA MET A 1 2.98 13.22 13.99
C MET A 1 2.87 11.96 13.16
N ILE A 2 3.81 11.03 13.30
CA ILE A 2 3.74 9.73 12.64
C ILE A 2 2.91 8.86 13.58
N SER A 3 1.62 8.74 13.32
CA SER A 3 0.74 7.86 14.07
C SER A 3 0.81 6.49 13.41
N GLY A 4 1.56 5.56 14.00
CA GLY A 4 1.54 4.16 13.60
C GLY A 4 0.30 3.50 14.21
N GLU A 5 -0.62 3.03 13.37
CA GLU A 5 -1.79 2.28 13.83
C GLU A 5 -1.44 0.79 13.86
N ILE A 6 -1.68 0.12 14.99
CA ILE A 6 -1.51 -1.33 15.08
C ILE A 6 -2.75 -1.98 14.49
N ILE A 7 -2.56 -2.76 13.43
CA ILE A 7 -3.62 -3.50 12.75
C ILE A 7 -3.47 -5.00 13.03
N LYS A 8 -4.60 -5.66 13.29
CA LYS A 8 -4.68 -7.12 13.32
C LYS A 8 -4.99 -7.61 11.92
N THR A 9 -4.08 -8.37 11.33
CA THR A 9 -4.16 -8.81 9.93
C THR A 9 -5.01 -10.07 9.73
N ILE A 10 -5.47 -10.66 10.83
CA ILE A 10 -6.41 -11.79 10.86
C ILE A 10 -7.80 -11.33 10.42
N GLU A 11 -8.19 -10.09 10.74
CA GLU A 11 -9.48 -9.52 10.37
C GLU A 11 -9.42 -8.91 8.97
N LYS A 12 -10.57 -8.87 8.28
CA LYS A 12 -10.68 -8.17 7.00
C LYS A 12 -10.51 -6.67 7.23
N LEU A 13 -9.42 -6.12 6.72
CA LEU A 13 -9.13 -4.69 6.77
C LEU A 13 -9.07 -4.13 5.35
N THR A 14 -9.94 -3.18 5.06
CA THR A 14 -9.91 -2.42 3.80
C THR A 14 -9.54 -0.98 4.12
N ILE A 15 -8.45 -0.51 3.54
CA ILE A 15 -7.98 0.87 3.66
C ILE A 15 -8.12 1.50 2.28
N ASP A 16 -9.13 2.34 2.13
CA ASP A 16 -9.32 3.13 0.91
C ASP A 16 -8.27 4.24 0.81
N ALA A 17 -7.85 4.54 -0.42
CA ALA A 17 -7.00 5.69 -0.73
C ALA A 17 -7.79 6.99 -0.46
N SER A 18 -7.37 7.77 0.53
CA SER A 18 -8.10 8.97 0.96
C SER A 18 -7.82 10.18 0.08
N ARG A 19 -6.69 10.21 -0.65
CA ARG A 19 -6.30 11.30 -1.57
C ARG A 19 -5.95 10.76 -2.97
N VAL A 20 -6.96 10.29 -3.71
CA VAL A 20 -6.80 9.88 -5.12
C VAL A 20 -6.43 11.07 -6.04
N ASN A 21 -6.79 12.29 -5.65
CA ASN A 21 -6.60 13.51 -6.44
C ASN A 21 -5.14 13.95 -6.63
N ARG A 22 -4.18 13.38 -5.87
CA ARG A 22 -2.76 13.74 -6.00
C ARG A 22 -2.21 13.53 -7.41
N TYR A 23 -2.78 12.57 -8.14
CA TYR A 23 -2.36 12.20 -9.48
C TYR A 23 -3.16 12.87 -10.60
N LEU A 24 -4.26 13.57 -10.28
CA LEU A 24 -5.04 14.34 -11.26
C LEU A 24 -4.25 15.54 -11.80
N SER A 25 -3.34 16.10 -11.01
CA SER A 25 -2.50 17.24 -11.38
C SER A 25 -1.25 16.84 -12.19
N TYR A 26 -0.97 15.55 -12.36
CA TYR A 26 0.20 15.11 -13.13
C TYR A 26 -0.10 15.19 -14.64
N PRO A 27 0.82 15.77 -15.45
CA PRO A 27 0.63 15.92 -16.90
C PRO A 27 0.62 14.58 -17.66
N ARG A 28 0.95 13.46 -17.01
CA ARG A 28 0.87 12.09 -17.54
C ARG A 28 0.14 11.21 -16.54
N LYS A 29 -0.71 10.29 -17.01
CA LYS A 29 -1.36 9.26 -16.18
C LYS A 29 -0.27 8.45 -15.47
N VAL A 30 -0.22 8.55 -14.14
CA VAL A 30 0.74 7.79 -13.33
C VAL A 30 0.38 6.31 -13.38
N PRO A 31 1.35 5.41 -13.66
CA PRO A 31 1.10 3.97 -13.65
C PRO A 31 0.59 3.50 -12.28
N ILE A 32 -0.30 2.52 -12.30
CA ILE A 32 -0.84 1.89 -11.10
C ILE A 32 -0.22 0.49 -11.00
N TRP A 33 0.25 0.15 -9.81
CA TRP A 33 0.86 -1.14 -9.54
C TRP A 33 0.05 -1.89 -8.49
N LYS A 34 -0.20 -3.18 -8.71
CA LYS A 34 -0.78 -4.11 -7.75
C LYS A 34 0.35 -4.96 -7.16
N LEU A 35 0.48 -4.94 -5.84
CA LEU A 35 1.46 -5.71 -5.09
C LEU A 35 0.71 -6.66 -4.18
N THR A 36 0.98 -7.96 -4.28
CA THR A 36 0.44 -8.98 -3.37
C THR A 36 1.49 -9.31 -2.32
N PHE A 37 1.11 -9.33 -1.05
CA PHE A 37 2.02 -9.54 0.06
C PHE A 37 1.35 -10.29 1.21
N SER A 38 2.18 -10.90 2.04
CA SER A 38 1.82 -11.45 3.34
C SER A 38 2.31 -10.53 4.46
N LEU A 39 1.64 -10.62 5.61
CA LEU A 39 1.92 -9.88 6.83
C LEU A 39 1.84 -10.82 8.04
N PRO A 40 2.62 -10.56 9.10
CA PRO A 40 2.41 -11.23 10.39
C PRO A 40 1.06 -10.83 11.03
N GLU A 41 0.61 -11.58 12.04
CA GLU A 41 -0.69 -11.44 12.72
C GLU A 41 -0.97 -10.02 13.23
N GLU A 42 0.07 -9.32 13.67
CA GLU A 42 0.02 -7.91 14.08
C GLU A 42 1.06 -7.11 13.30
N CYS A 43 0.64 -5.98 12.72
CA CYS A 43 1.49 -5.09 11.97
C CYS A 43 1.25 -3.64 12.35
N VAL A 44 2.26 -2.80 12.14
CA VAL A 44 2.13 -1.35 12.27
C VAL A 44 1.95 -0.74 10.89
N LEU A 45 0.86 0.00 10.72
CA LEU A 45 0.56 0.78 9.53
C LEU A 45 0.96 2.24 9.77
N PHE A 46 1.85 2.76 8.92
CA PHE A 46 2.35 4.13 8.98
C PHE A 46 1.74 4.98 7.88
N ARG A 47 0.66 5.71 8.19
CA ARG A 47 0.01 6.59 7.22
C ARG A 47 0.54 8.02 7.34
N ASP A 48 0.98 8.57 6.22
CA ASP A 48 1.46 9.93 6.06
C ASP A 48 0.85 10.58 4.80
N GLU A 49 1.15 11.86 4.57
CA GLU A 49 0.67 12.55 3.38
C GLU A 49 1.25 11.96 2.08
N ASN A 50 2.38 11.27 2.17
CA ASN A 50 3.09 10.71 1.03
C ASN A 50 2.54 9.37 0.56
N ASN A 51 1.82 8.63 1.40
CA ASN A 51 1.26 7.32 1.11
C ASN A 51 -0.27 7.24 1.32
N SER A 52 -0.92 8.39 1.55
CA SER A 52 -2.38 8.55 1.62
C SER A 52 -3.15 8.10 0.37
N ASP A 53 -2.45 8.03 -0.77
CA ASP A 53 -2.95 7.60 -2.07
C ASP A 53 -2.86 6.08 -2.34
N ILE A 54 -2.35 5.31 -1.39
CA ILE A 54 -2.27 3.85 -1.46
C ILE A 54 -3.56 3.25 -0.90
N ALA A 55 -4.16 2.34 -1.67
CA ALA A 55 -5.26 1.51 -1.18
C ALA A 55 -4.73 0.13 -0.83
N ILE A 56 -5.24 -0.46 0.25
CA ILE A 56 -4.84 -1.79 0.72
C ILE A 56 -6.07 -2.60 1.09
N GLU A 57 -6.08 -3.87 0.73
CA GLU A 57 -7.00 -4.86 1.28
C GLU A 57 -6.19 -5.98 1.91
N ILE A 58 -6.47 -6.31 3.17
CA ILE A 58 -5.83 -7.38 3.95
C ILE A 58 -6.94 -8.30 4.45
N GLU A 59 -6.73 -9.60 4.29
CA GLU A 59 -7.60 -10.67 4.75
C GLU A 59 -6.75 -11.91 5.07
N ASN A 60 -6.91 -12.49 6.26
CA ASN A 60 -6.19 -13.70 6.68
C ASN A 60 -4.67 -13.62 6.47
N MET A 61 -4.03 -12.56 6.98
CA MET A 61 -2.57 -12.32 6.87
C MET A 61 -2.04 -12.11 5.45
N ARG A 62 -2.91 -12.13 4.43
CA ARG A 62 -2.57 -11.82 3.05
C ARG A 62 -3.25 -10.55 2.62
N GLY A 63 -2.63 -9.82 1.72
CA GLY A 63 -3.21 -8.61 1.20
C GLY A 63 -2.70 -8.25 -0.16
N PHE A 64 -3.37 -7.28 -0.75
CA PHE A 64 -2.84 -6.59 -1.90
C PHE A 64 -2.94 -5.09 -1.70
N ALA A 65 -1.99 -4.37 -2.27
CA ALA A 65 -2.00 -2.92 -2.32
C ALA A 65 -2.04 -2.45 -3.76
N ILE A 66 -2.78 -1.37 -3.95
CA ILE A 66 -2.82 -0.60 -5.19
C ILE A 66 -2.01 0.66 -4.95
N VAL A 67 -0.86 0.75 -5.62
CA VAL A 67 0.14 1.80 -5.40
C VAL A 67 0.39 2.53 -6.72
N PRO A 68 0.04 3.81 -6.82
CA PRO A 68 0.45 4.61 -7.96
C PRO A 68 1.93 5.00 -7.84
N ALA A 69 2.72 4.69 -8.87
CA ALA A 69 4.17 4.97 -8.87
C ALA A 69 4.73 4.99 -10.30
N LEU A 70 5.86 5.67 -10.51
CA LEU A 70 6.48 5.74 -11.84
C LEU A 70 7.21 4.45 -12.23
N SER A 71 7.56 3.61 -11.24
CA SER A 71 8.24 2.34 -11.44
C SER A 71 7.86 1.29 -10.39
N GLU A 72 8.08 0.02 -10.72
CA GLU A 72 7.92 -1.12 -9.81
C GLU A 72 8.76 -0.98 -8.53
N LYS A 73 10.01 -0.53 -8.66
CA LYS A 73 10.89 -0.32 -7.51
C LYS A 73 10.36 0.77 -6.58
N GLU A 74 9.78 1.82 -7.15
CA GLU A 74 9.17 2.90 -6.40
C GLU A 74 7.87 2.45 -5.72
N SER A 75 7.04 1.66 -6.38
CA SER A 75 5.80 1.14 -5.76
C SER A 75 6.11 0.28 -4.53
N LEU A 76 7.11 -0.60 -4.62
CA LEU A 76 7.57 -1.40 -3.48
C LEU A 76 8.13 -0.54 -2.35
N ARG A 77 8.96 0.46 -2.67
CA ARG A 77 9.50 1.37 -1.66
C ARG A 77 8.40 2.14 -0.93
N ARG A 78 7.38 2.61 -1.65
CA ARG A 78 6.22 3.30 -1.09
C ARG A 78 5.41 2.37 -0.19
N LEU A 79 5.17 1.14 -0.61
CA LEU A 79 4.47 0.14 0.19
C LEU A 79 5.23 -0.22 1.48
N LYS A 80 6.55 -0.41 1.42
CA LYS A 80 7.38 -0.63 2.61
C LYS A 80 7.40 0.56 3.57
N GLY A 81 7.22 1.78 3.06
CA GLY A 81 7.06 2.97 3.91
C GLY A 81 5.75 2.96 4.69
N LEU A 82 4.69 2.35 4.13
CA LEU A 82 3.38 2.20 4.75
C LEU A 82 3.35 1.01 5.72
N ILE A 83 3.88 -0.14 5.31
CA ILE A 83 3.98 -1.35 6.12
C ILE A 83 5.39 -1.96 5.95
N PRO A 84 6.32 -1.73 6.91
CA PRO A 84 7.71 -2.17 6.79
C PRO A 84 7.89 -3.69 6.78
N LEU A 85 6.98 -4.42 7.43
CA LEU A 85 7.05 -5.87 7.64
C LEU A 85 6.40 -6.70 6.52
N ILE A 86 6.17 -6.10 5.34
CA ILE A 86 5.62 -6.83 4.20
C ILE A 86 6.60 -7.90 3.68
N GLU A 87 6.06 -9.07 3.40
CA GLU A 87 6.73 -10.09 2.58
C GLU A 87 6.00 -10.19 1.24
N LEU A 88 6.71 -10.01 0.13
CA LEU A 88 6.11 -10.14 -1.20
C LEU A 88 5.84 -11.61 -1.50
N GLU A 89 4.59 -11.98 -1.74
CA GLU A 89 4.22 -13.35 -2.12
C GLU A 89 4.26 -13.56 -3.65
N ASP A 90 4.03 -12.50 -4.44
CA ASP A 90 3.87 -12.61 -5.90
C ASP A 90 4.56 -11.46 -6.66
N LYS A 91 4.53 -11.53 -7.99
CA LYS A 91 5.03 -10.50 -8.89
C LYS A 91 4.21 -9.21 -8.78
N ILE A 92 4.92 -8.09 -8.87
CA ILE A 92 4.31 -6.79 -8.94
C ILE A 92 3.69 -6.62 -10.34
N LEU A 93 2.39 -6.40 -10.38
CA LEU A 93 1.63 -6.26 -11.63
C LEU A 93 1.38 -4.80 -11.93
N ARG A 94 1.55 -4.39 -13.18
CA ARG A 94 1.10 -3.09 -13.67
C ARG A 94 -0.34 -3.20 -14.17
N LEU A 95 -1.20 -2.30 -13.72
CA LEU A 95 -2.60 -2.17 -14.15
C LEU A 95 -2.74 -1.13 -15.29
#